data_AF-X1LYC3-F1
#
_entry.id   AF-X1LYC3-F1
#
_cell.length_a   1.000
_cell.length_b   1.000
_cell.length_c   1.000
_cell.angle_alpha   90.00
_cell.angle_beta   90.00
_cell.angle_gamma   90.00
#
_symmetry.space_group_name_H-M   'P 1'
#
loop_
_entity.id
_entity.type
_entity.pdbx_description
1 polymer ?
#
loop_
_entity_poly.entity_id
_entity_poly.type
_entity_poly.pdbx_seq_one_letter_code
_entity_poly.pdbx_strand_id
1 'polypeptide(L)' 'RAVHKEIELMKESGLSSMAAIVAATKNAAENLGKGEALGTIESGKLADIIVVSGDPIQNITDTR' A
#
# COMPACT_ATOMS: atom_id res chain seq x y z
N ARG A 1 -0.64 -8.34 10.14
CA ARG A 1 -1.17 -9.61 9.55
C ARG A 1 -2.45 -9.40 8.75
N ALA A 2 -3.51 -8.80 9.30
CA ALA A 2 -4.77 -8.61 8.57
C ALA A 2 -4.62 -7.78 7.28
N VAL A 3 -3.90 -6.65 7.33
CA VAL A 3 -3.73 -5.75 6.17
C VAL A 3 -3.05 -6.44 4.99
N HIS A 4 -1.97 -7.20 5.20
CA HIS A 4 -1.30 -7.90 4.11
C HIS A 4 -2.19 -8.97 3.44
N LYS A 5 -3.06 -9.63 4.22
CA LYS A 5 -4.03 -10.57 3.64
C LYS A 5 -5.08 -9.83 2.83
N GLU A 6 -5.53 -8.67 3.29
CA GLU A 6 -6.49 -7.85 2.53
C GLU A 6 -5.91 -7.38 1.18
N ILE A 7 -4.65 -6.93 1.16
CA ILE A 7 -3.96 -6.54 -0.08
C ILE A 7 -3.87 -7.73 -1.06
N GLU A 8 -3.58 -8.92 -0.55
CA GLU A 8 -3.58 -10.15 -1.36
C GLU A 8 -4.98 -10.47 -1.90
N LEU A 9 -6.04 -10.34 -1.09
CA LEU A 9 -7.42 -10.55 -1.54
C LEU A 9 -7.86 -9.54 -2.61
N MET A 10 -7.41 -8.28 -2.51
CA MET A 10 -7.65 -7.28 -3.56
C MET A 10 -7.02 -7.70 -4.90
N LYS A 11 -5.79 -8.23 -4.86
CA LYS A 11 -5.11 -8.79 -6.04
C LYS A 11 -5.87 -9.99 -6.61
N GLU A 12 -6.28 -10.93 -5.76
CA GLU A 12 -7.09 -12.09 -6.13
C GLU A 12 -8.45 -11.68 -6.74
N SER A 13 -9.01 -10.56 -6.29
CA SER A 13 -10.26 -9.96 -6.79
C SER A 13 -10.10 -9.19 -8.11
N GLY A 14 -8.89 -9.16 -8.68
CA GLY A 14 -8.64 -8.62 -10.03
C GLY A 14 -7.89 -7.29 -10.08
N LEU A 15 -7.49 -6.70 -8.95
CA LEU A 15 -6.63 -5.52 -8.99
C LEU A 15 -5.22 -5.88 -9.50
N SER A 16 -4.51 -4.88 -10.05
CA SER A 16 -3.06 -5.01 -10.23
C SER A 16 -2.35 -4.93 -8.86
N SER A 17 -1.15 -5.49 -8.75
CA SER A 17 -0.36 -5.42 -7.50
C SER A 17 -0.13 -3.97 -7.08
N MET A 18 0.20 -3.11 -8.05
CA MET A 18 0.36 -1.68 -7.83
C MET A 18 -0.95 -1.02 -7.36
N ALA A 19 -2.09 -1.37 -7.97
CA ALA A 19 -3.38 -0.81 -7.55
C ALA A 19 -3.75 -1.22 -6.12
N ALA A 20 -3.45 -2.46 -5.71
CA ALA A 20 -3.67 -2.92 -4.34
C ALA A 20 -2.78 -2.18 -3.32
N ILE A 21 -1.52 -1.91 -3.66
CA ILE A 21 -0.60 -1.10 -2.84
C ILE A 21 -1.12 0.34 -2.72
N VAL A 22 -1.53 0.96 -3.84
CA VAL A 22 -2.08 2.32 -3.86
C VAL A 22 -3.37 2.40 -3.04
N ALA A 23 -4.24 1.38 -3.12
CA ALA A 23 -5.45 1.29 -2.32
C ALA A 23 -5.14 1.30 -0.81
N ALA A 24 -4.11 0.56 -0.39
CA ALA A 24 -3.70 0.44 1.00
C ALA A 24 -2.82 1.60 1.52
N THR A 25 -2.40 2.54 0.65
CA THR A 25 -1.51 3.65 1.01
C THR A 25 -2.17 4.99 0.69
N LYS A 26 -1.99 5.49 -0.54
CA LYS A 26 -2.50 6.79 -0.98
C LYS A 26 -4.02 6.90 -0.78
N ASN A 27 -4.79 5.95 -1.29
CA ASN A 27 -6.26 6.06 -1.25
C ASN A 27 -6.79 5.95 0.19
N ALA A 28 -6.18 5.09 1.01
CA ALA A 28 -6.53 4.99 2.43
C ALA A 28 -6.27 6.32 3.16
N ALA A 29 -5.13 6.96 2.91
CA ALA A 29 -4.80 8.25 3.50
C ALA A 29 -5.77 9.36 3.05
N GLU A 30 -6.11 9.40 1.77
CA GLU A 30 -7.09 10.34 1.21
C GLU A 30 -8.48 10.15 1.85
N ASN A 31 -8.96 8.90 1.95
CA ASN A 31 -10.26 8.57 2.55
C ASN A 31 -10.35 8.96 4.04
N LEU A 32 -9.22 9.00 4.75
CA LEU A 32 -9.13 9.42 6.14
C LEU A 32 -8.88 10.93 6.31
N GLY A 33 -8.81 11.70 5.22
CA GLY A 33 -8.49 13.13 5.26
C GLY A 33 -7.04 13.41 5.68
N LYS A 34 -6.13 12.46 5.45
CA LYS A 34 -4.72 12.52 5.81
C LYS A 34 -3.77 12.53 4.61
N GLY A 35 -4.28 12.61 3.38
CA GLY A 35 -3.49 12.55 2.15
C GLY A 35 -2.38 13.60 2.05
N GLU A 36 -2.55 14.79 2.64
CA GLU A 36 -1.52 15.84 2.70
C GLU A 36 -0.35 15.48 3.63
N ALA A 37 -0.59 14.62 4.62
CA ALA A 37 0.40 14.28 5.64
C ALA A 37 1.05 12.91 5.44
N LEU A 38 0.36 11.93 4.84
CA LEU A 38 0.86 10.55 4.69
C LEU A 38 0.24 9.82 3.48
N GLY A 39 0.73 8.60 3.22
CA GLY A 39 0.21 7.69 2.19
C GLY A 39 1.01 7.64 0.90
N THR A 40 2.00 8.54 0.73
CA THR A 40 2.95 8.53 -0.38
C THR A 40 4.32 9.02 0.10
N ILE A 41 5.37 8.71 -0.67
CA ILE A 41 6.73 9.18 -0.41
C ILE A 41 6.94 10.47 -1.19
N GLU A 42 6.73 11.61 -0.53
CA GLU A 42 6.83 12.96 -1.12
C GLU A 42 7.40 13.94 -0.07
N SER A 43 8.07 15.00 -0.52
CA SER A 43 8.63 16.02 0.37
C SER A 43 7.53 16.70 1.18
N GLY A 44 7.78 16.90 2.48
CA GLY A 44 6.82 17.54 3.40
C GLY A 44 5.82 16.58 4.07
N LYS A 45 5.72 15.32 3.60
CA LYS A 45 4.93 14.28 4.28
C LYS A 45 5.70 13.62 5.42
N LEU A 46 4.98 12.94 6.30
CA LEU A 46 5.55 12.15 7.38
C LEU A 46 6.42 11.02 6.80
N ALA A 47 7.54 10.75 7.47
CA ALA A 47 8.49 9.69 7.08
C ALA A 47 8.03 8.29 7.54
N ASP A 48 6.78 7.92 7.20
CA ASP A 48 6.23 6.58 7.45
C ASP A 48 6.55 5.66 6.26
N ILE A 49 7.58 4.83 6.43
CA ILE A 49 8.13 3.98 5.37
C ILE A 49 8.29 2.56 5.90
N ILE A 50 8.01 1.57 5.05
CA ILE A 50 8.34 0.16 5.28
C ILE A 50 9.28 -0.33 4.19
N VAL A 51 10.14 -1.27 4.55
CA VAL A 51 11.03 -1.98 3.62
C VAL A 51 10.74 -3.47 3.74
N VAL A 52 10.56 -4.12 2.61
CA VAL A 52 10.26 -5.55 2.53
C VAL A 52 11.34 -6.28 1.75
N SER A 53 11.45 -7.58 1.96
CA SER A 53 12.31 -8.44 1.15
C SER A 53 11.51 -8.95 -0.05
N GLY A 54 12.06 -8.82 -1.26
CA GLY A 54 11.38 -9.24 -2.50
C GLY A 54 10.82 -8.08 -3.32
N ASP A 55 9.92 -8.39 -4.24
CA ASP A 55 9.28 -7.43 -5.15
C ASP A 55 7.75 -7.59 -5.11
N PRO A 56 7.03 -6.73 -4.36
CA PRO A 56 5.58 -6.81 -4.22
C PRO A 56 4.80 -6.50 -5.50
N ILE A 57 5.45 -5.97 -6.55
CA ILE A 57 4.82 -5.81 -7.87
C ILE A 57 4.72 -7.18 -8.56
N GLN A 58 5.78 -8.00 -8.45
CA GLN A 58 5.82 -9.35 -9.03
C GLN A 58 5.06 -10.36 -8.17
N ASN A 59 5.20 -10.27 -6.84
CA ASN A 59 4.52 -11.13 -5.89
C ASN A 59 3.95 -10.33 -4.72
N ILE A 60 2.64 -10.08 -4.74
CA ILE A 60 1.97 -9.24 -3.73
C ILE A 60 2.13 -9.75 -2.28
N THR A 61 2.46 -11.03 -2.09
CA THR A 61 2.71 -11.62 -0.77
C THR A 61 4.03 -11.18 -0.15
N ASP A 62 4.95 -10.59 -0.93
CA ASP A 62 6.22 -10.00 -0.47
C ASP A 62 5.99 -8.73 0.37
N THR A 63 4.75 -8.23 0.47
CA THR A 63 4.42 -7.11 1.37
C THR A 63 4.52 -7.45 2.86
N ARG A 64 4.69 -8.72 3.22
CA ARG A 64 4.62 -9.27 4.58
C ARG A 64 5.91 -9.13 5.38
#